data_AF-A0A1E1LTZ1-F1
#
_entry.id   AF-A0A1E1LTZ1-F1
#
_cell.length_a   1.000
_cell.length_b   1.000
_cell.length_c   1.000
_cell.angle_alpha   90.00
_cell.angle_beta   90.00
_cell.angle_gamma   90.00
#
_symmetry.space_group_name_H-M   'P 1'
#
loop_
_entity.id
_entity.type
_entity.pdbx_description
1 polymer ?
#
loop_
_entity_poly.entity_id
_entity_poly.type
_entity_poly.pdbx_seq_one_letter_code
_entity_poly.pdbx_strand_id
1 'polypeptide(L)' 'MSLVRDLTKTKIMIVTYLDDFLVILKARIALKELKKKILIIFDILLARLAKYFLSVRIIRDREKKTISLY' A
#
# COMPACT_ATOMS: atom_id res chain seq x y z
N MET A 1 3.34 29.00 -7.62
CA MET A 1 4.33 27.92 -7.39
C MET A 1 4.17 27.40 -5.97
N SER A 2 3.25 26.44 -5.73
CA SER A 2 3.06 25.85 -4.39
C SER A 2 2.64 24.38 -4.49
N LEU A 3 3.57 23.53 -4.94
CA LEU A 3 3.41 22.08 -5.00
C LEU A 3 4.02 21.39 -3.75
N VAL A 4 4.20 22.16 -2.67
CA VAL A 4 4.65 21.69 -1.35
C VAL A 4 3.49 21.80 -0.37
N ARG A 5 2.37 21.16 -0.68
CA ARG A 5 1.29 20.95 0.29
C ARG A 5 1.12 19.45 0.52
N ASP A 6 1.42 19.03 1.75
CA ASP A 6 0.97 17.79 2.40
C ASP A 6 1.64 16.44 2.05
N LEU A 7 2.96 16.39 1.80
CA LEU A 7 3.70 15.12 1.94
C LEU A 7 3.71 14.59 3.39
N THR A 8 3.56 15.47 4.39
CA THR A 8 3.55 15.14 5.83
C THR A 8 2.27 14.46 6.33
N LYS A 9 1.16 14.46 5.57
CA LYS A 9 -0.10 13.80 5.97
C LYS A 9 -0.30 12.40 5.38
N THR A 10 0.58 11.96 4.49
CA THR A 10 0.41 10.66 3.85
C THR A 10 1.07 9.58 4.69
N LYS A 11 0.30 8.96 5.59
CA LYS A 11 0.74 7.76 6.33
C LYS A 11 0.82 6.58 5.36
N ILE A 12 2.03 6.05 5.20
CA ILE A 12 2.31 4.78 4.52
C ILE A 12 2.65 3.78 5.62
N MET A 13 1.98 2.64 5.62
CA MET A 13 2.33 1.50 6.45
C MET A 13 2.84 0.38 5.54
N ILE A 14 3.92 -0.27 5.96
CA ILE A 14 4.50 -1.41 5.27
C ILE A 14 4.52 -2.56 6.26
N VAL A 15 3.98 -3.70 5.87
CA VAL A 15 4.05 -4.96 6.62
C VAL A 15 4.94 -5.91 5.82
N THR A 16 5.92 -6.49 6.47
CA THR A 16 6.93 -7.35 5.84
C THR A 16 6.97 -8.71 6.51
N TYR A 17 7.05 -9.77 5.72
CA TYR A 17 7.26 -11.12 6.22
C TYR A 17 8.16 -11.86 5.24
N LEU A 18 9.41 -12.15 5.65
CA LEU A 18 10.45 -12.68 4.78
C LEU A 18 10.53 -11.86 3.47
N ASP A 19 10.18 -12.48 2.35
CA ASP A 19 10.26 -11.87 1.01
C ASP A 19 8.94 -11.19 0.58
N ASP A 20 7.88 -11.29 1.38
CA ASP A 20 6.56 -10.73 1.10
C ASP A 20 6.36 -9.35 1.74
N PHE A 21 5.83 -8.40 0.95
CA PHE A 21 5.56 -7.03 1.38
C PHE A 21 4.11 -6.63 1.11
N LEU A 22 3.44 -6.08 2.13
CA LEU A 22 2.12 -5.46 2.01
C LEU A 22 2.23 -3.97 2.28
N VAL A 23 1.91 -3.16 1.26
CA VAL A 23 1.92 -1.69 1.34
C VAL A 23 0.50 -1.16 1.51
N ILE A 24 0.28 -0.41 2.58
CA ILE A 24 -1.02 0.17 2.94
C ILE A 24 -0.88 1.70 2.94
N LEU A 25 -1.75 2.38 2.19
CA LEU A 25 -1.76 3.84 2.09
C LEU A 25 -3.14 4.40 1.75
N LYS A 26 -3.39 5.65 2.15
CA LYS A 26 -4.61 6.41 1.80
C LYS A 26 -4.49 6.94 0.36
N ALA A 27 -5.44 6.58 -0.49
CA ALA A 27 -5.30 6.74 -1.93
C ALA A 27 -5.55 8.18 -2.44
N ARG A 28 -4.58 8.74 -3.17
CA ARG A 28 -4.75 9.03 -4.63
C ARG A 28 -3.46 9.51 -5.31
N ILE A 29 -2.54 10.15 -4.61
CA ILE A 29 -1.40 10.83 -5.26
C ILE A 29 -0.05 10.11 -5.05
N ALA A 30 0.18 9.52 -3.86
CA ALA A 30 1.48 8.94 -3.53
C ALA A 30 1.74 7.51 -4.08
N LEU A 31 0.71 6.78 -4.53
CA LEU A 31 0.86 5.37 -4.90
C LEU A 31 1.75 5.16 -6.13
N LYS A 32 1.61 6.01 -7.16
CA LYS A 32 2.32 5.83 -8.44
C LYS A 32 3.82 6.07 -8.28
N GLU A 33 4.18 7.13 -7.56
CA GLU A 33 5.58 7.48 -7.29
C GLU A 33 6.23 6.52 -6.29
N LEU A 34 5.50 6.11 -5.23
CA LEU A 34 5.98 5.09 -4.31
C LEU A 34 6.23 3.75 -5.03
N LYS A 35 5.29 3.34 -5.89
CA LYS A 35 5.41 2.12 -6.69
C LYS A 35 6.65 2.14 -7.58
N LYS A 36 6.93 3.26 -8.27
CA LYS A 36 8.15 3.41 -9.07
C LYS A 36 9.41 3.27 -8.22
N LYS A 37 9.46 3.96 -7.07
CA LYS A 37 10.62 3.90 -6.18
C LYS A 37 10.89 2.49 -5.66
N ILE A 38 9.85 1.77 -5.25
CA ILE A 38 9.99 0.38 -4.77
C ILE A 38 10.50 -0.51 -5.89
N LEU A 39 9.96 -0.40 -7.11
CA LEU A 39 10.41 -1.20 -8.26
C LEU A 39 11.85 -0.94 -8.71
N ILE A 40 12.38 0.26 -8.46
CA ILE A 40 13.77 0.58 -8.76
C ILE A 40 14.72 -0.11 -7.76
N ILE A 41 14.29 -0.19 -6.50
CA ILE A 41 15.13 -0.68 -5.40
C ILE A 41 15.04 -2.20 -5.27
N PHE A 42 13.85 -2.77 -5.50
CA PHE A 42 13.57 -4.18 -5.31
C PHE A 42 13.04 -4.79 -6.61
N ASP A 43 13.63 -5.92 -7.00
CA ASP A 43 13.12 -6.74 -8.09
C ASP A 43 11.94 -7.59 -7.59
N ILE A 44 10.74 -7.00 -7.60
CA ILE A 44 9.53 -7.60 -7.04
C ILE A 44 8.42 -7.76 -8.08
N LEU A 45 7.69 -8.86 -7.96
CA LEU A 45 6.43 -9.08 -8.68
C LEU A 45 5.31 -8.28 -8.02
N LEU A 46 4.74 -7.33 -8.75
CA LEU A 46 3.59 -6.57 -8.27
C LEU A 46 2.31 -7.40 -8.31
N ALA A 47 1.83 -7.78 -7.13
CA ALA A 47 0.44 -8.19 -6.98
C ALA A 47 -0.50 -7.01 -7.27
N ARG A 48 -1.68 -7.31 -7.83
CA ARG A 48 -2.81 -6.36 -7.89
C ARG A 48 -3.23 -5.98 -6.45
N LEU A 49 -4.32 -5.21 -6.29
CA LEU A 49 -4.94 -4.98 -4.98
C LEU A 49 -4.91 -6.27 -4.14
N ALA A 50 -4.20 -6.23 -3.02
CA ALA A 50 -3.98 -7.40 -2.18
C ALA A 50 -5.32 -7.93 -1.67
N LYS A 51 -5.72 -9.10 -2.17
CA LYS A 51 -6.86 -9.87 -1.65
C LYS A 51 -6.41 -10.85 -0.58
N TYR A 52 -5.13 -11.22 -0.62
CA TYR A 52 -4.49 -12.14 0.31
C TYR A 52 -3.09 -11.61 0.65
N PHE A 53 -2.64 -11.86 1.87
CA PHE A 53 -1.26 -11.69 2.32
C PHE A 53 -0.96 -12.81 3.32
N LEU A 54 0.08 -13.62 3.09
CA LEU A 54 0.41 -14.79 3.93
C LEU A 54 -0.78 -15.74 4.14
N SER A 55 -1.51 -16.04 3.07
CA SER A 55 -2.74 -16.84 3.09
C SER A 55 -3.91 -16.22 3.87
N VAL A 56 -3.74 -15.07 4.52
CA VAL A 56 -4.82 -14.33 5.19
C VAL A 56 -5.57 -13.49 4.17
N ARG A 57 -6.89 -13.65 4.11
CA ARG A 57 -7.74 -12.88 3.21
C ARG A 57 -7.97 -11.49 3.76
N ILE A 58 -7.69 -10.49 2.94
CA ILE A 58 -7.91 -9.07 3.26
C ILE A 58 -9.21 -8.64 2.58
N ILE A 59 -10.21 -8.26 3.38
CA ILE A 59 -11.49 -7.74 2.90
C ILE A 59 -11.61 -6.28 3.33
N ARG A 60 -11.84 -5.40 2.37
CA ARG A 60 -12.03 -3.97 2.61
C ARG A 60 -13.50 -3.59 2.43
N ASP A 61 -14.14 -3.18 3.51
CA ASP A 61 -15.49 -2.62 3.49
C ASP A 61 -15.39 -1.09 3.43
N ARG A 62 -15.81 -0.50 2.31
CA ARG A 62 -15.75 0.96 2.13
C ARG A 62 -16.90 1.68 2.81
N GLU A 63 -18.04 1.03 2.99
CA GLU A 63 -19.22 1.61 3.63
C GLU A 63 -18.98 1.70 5.14
N LYS A 64 -18.55 0.59 5.74
CA LYS A 64 -18.22 0.51 7.17
C LYS A 64 -16.85 1.10 7.50
N LYS A 65 -16.04 1.44 6.49
CA LYS A 65 -14.67 1.95 6.63
C LYS A 65 -13.77 1.00 7.45
N THR A 66 -14.00 -0.30 7.33
CA THR A 66 -13.24 -1.34 8.04
C THR A 66 -12.38 -2.16 7.10
N ILE A 67 -11.34 -2.77 7.66
CA ILE A 67 -10.56 -3.83 7.03
C ILE A 67 -10.71 -5.06 7.94
N SER A 68 -11.10 -6.18 7.36
CA SER A 68 -11.23 -7.45 8.07
C SER A 68 -10.21 -8.45 7.52
N LEU A 69 -9.71 -9.29 8.42
CA LEU A 69 -8.77 -10.37 8.14
C LEU A 69 -9.49 -11.69 8.41
N TYR A 70 -9.43 -12.62 7.45
CA TYR A 70 -10.02 -13.96 7.53
C TYR A 70 -9.00 -15.01 7.18
#